data_AF-A0ABD0KS89-F1
#
_entry.id   AF-A0ABD0KS89-F1
#
_cell.length_a   1.000
_cell.length_b   1.000
_cell.length_c   1.000
_cell.angle_alpha   90.00
_cell.angle_beta   90.00
_cell.angle_gamma   90.00
#
_symmetry.space_group_name_H-M   'P 1'
#
loop_
_entity.id
_entity.type
_entity.pdbx_description
1 polymer ?
#
loop_
_entity_poly.entity_id
_entity_poly.type
_entity_poly.pdbx_seq_one_letter_code
_entity_poly.pdbx_strand_id
1 'polypeptide(L)'
;MRVVAHTASVSAMTDFVNTSPGEPSVICGCSINGLASLLAWWPLAETISGLCPSQVHINGRLTFTITPRDRDKETCYPPETLPKDHAAVLVCCGPGYNGGDGLVCARHLKLFGYKPSIFYPKLSNKPLFQSLRAQCEQMDMPFLSFFPSEAHLIADSYNLVVDAIFGHNYKGPATPEFASILEKLKLIHTDVPVCSIDIPSGWDVDSGCEDGLQPELLISLLAPKKCATMFRGKYHFLGGRCVPRSLEQKYNFCLPPYPGTDTIVELKMVPPPGE
;
A
#
# COMPACT_ATOMS: atom_id res chain seq x y z
N MET A 1 -6.63 -20.95 -2.37
CA MET A 1 -7.29 -19.94 -3.21
C MET A 1 -6.21 -18.97 -3.68
N ARG A 2 -5.95 -18.86 -4.99
CA ARG A 2 -4.88 -17.99 -5.54
C ARG A 2 -5.50 -16.64 -5.87
N VAL A 3 -5.04 -15.57 -5.23
CA VAL A 3 -5.40 -14.20 -5.61
C VAL A 3 -4.25 -13.64 -6.43
N VAL A 4 -4.51 -13.46 -7.72
CA VAL A 4 -3.60 -12.86 -8.70
C VAL A 4 -3.83 -11.35 -8.67
N ALA A 5 -2.78 -10.57 -8.41
CA ALA A 5 -2.83 -9.13 -8.62
C ALA A 5 -2.80 -8.85 -10.13
N HIS A 6 -3.93 -8.40 -10.68
CA HIS A 6 -3.98 -7.83 -12.01
C HIS A 6 -3.66 -6.34 -11.94
N THR A 7 -2.72 -5.88 -12.76
CA THR A 7 -2.61 -4.47 -13.13
C THR A 7 -3.84 -4.10 -13.98
N ALA A 8 -4.87 -3.53 -13.34
CA ALA A 8 -5.98 -2.94 -14.08
C ALA A 8 -5.62 -1.51 -14.52
N SER A 9 -5.54 -1.29 -15.83
CA SER A 9 -5.69 0.03 -16.42
C SER A 9 -7.12 0.49 -16.19
N VAL A 10 -7.32 1.64 -15.53
CA VAL A 10 -8.65 2.28 -15.38
C VAL A 10 -8.99 3.10 -16.64
N SER A 11 -8.38 2.78 -17.78
CA SER A 11 -8.80 3.36 -19.06
C SER A 11 -9.98 2.63 -19.72
N ALA A 12 -10.54 1.58 -19.10
CA ALA A 12 -11.63 0.79 -19.70
C ALA A 12 -12.91 0.68 -18.84
N MET A 13 -12.99 1.38 -17.70
CA MET A 13 -14.15 1.32 -16.78
C MET A 13 -14.92 2.64 -16.69
N THR A 14 -14.85 3.47 -17.73
CA THR A 14 -15.76 4.63 -17.91
C THR A 14 -16.89 4.38 -18.90
N ASP A 15 -16.93 3.25 -19.60
CA ASP A 15 -17.94 2.98 -20.65
C ASP A 15 -19.00 1.93 -20.29
N PHE A 16 -19.09 1.51 -19.03
CA PHE A 16 -20.18 0.62 -18.58
C PHE A 16 -21.32 1.38 -17.89
N VAL A 17 -21.83 2.42 -18.55
CA VAL A 17 -23.20 2.93 -18.33
C VAL A 17 -23.80 3.25 -19.69
N ASN A 18 -24.17 2.21 -20.45
CA ASN A 18 -25.27 2.20 -21.41
C ASN A 18 -25.16 0.95 -22.29
N THR A 19 -25.77 -0.15 -21.85
CA THR A 19 -26.25 -1.18 -22.79
C THR A 19 -27.67 -1.56 -22.41
N SER A 20 -28.54 -1.50 -23.41
CA SER A 20 -29.97 -1.82 -23.34
C SER A 20 -30.19 -3.31 -23.04
N PRO A 21 -31.34 -3.70 -22.46
CA PRO A 21 -31.55 -5.07 -22.00
C PRO A 21 -31.87 -6.00 -23.18
N GLY A 22 -31.13 -7.12 -23.36
CA GLY A 22 -31.60 -8.14 -24.31
C GLY A 22 -30.71 -9.29 -24.81
N GLU A 23 -29.40 -9.40 -24.58
CA GLU A 23 -28.61 -10.50 -25.22
C GLU A 23 -27.63 -11.25 -24.28
N PRO A 24 -27.46 -12.58 -24.48
CA PRO A 24 -26.74 -13.46 -23.55
C PRO A 24 -25.22 -13.38 -23.71
N SER A 25 -24.53 -13.54 -22.58
CA SER A 25 -23.08 -13.44 -22.42
C SER A 25 -22.33 -14.66 -22.97
N VAL A 26 -21.37 -14.40 -23.87
CA VAL A 26 -20.32 -15.36 -24.26
C VAL A 26 -18.97 -14.77 -23.88
N ILE A 27 -18.32 -15.37 -22.88
CA ILE A 27 -16.94 -15.05 -22.50
C ILE A 27 -16.03 -15.76 -23.49
N CYS A 28 -15.51 -15.02 -24.47
CA CYS A 28 -14.48 -15.51 -25.39
C CYS A 28 -13.11 -15.02 -24.93
N GLY A 29 -12.27 -15.95 -24.47
CA GLY A 29 -10.84 -15.69 -24.32
C GLY A 29 -10.18 -15.69 -25.70
N CYS A 30 -9.44 -14.63 -26.03
CA CYS A 30 -8.46 -14.69 -27.10
C CYS A 30 -7.31 -13.69 -26.95
N SER A 31 -6.13 -14.23 -27.23
CA SER A 31 -4.86 -13.61 -27.60
C SER A 31 -5.00 -12.42 -28.55
N ILE A 32 -4.16 -11.39 -28.35
CA ILE A 32 -3.77 -10.48 -29.45
C ILE A 32 -2.34 -9.98 -29.26
N ASN A 33 -1.43 -10.59 -30.01
CA ASN A 33 -0.29 -9.88 -30.60
C ASN A 33 -0.86 -8.90 -31.64
N GLY A 34 -0.44 -7.63 -31.61
CA GLY A 34 -0.84 -6.65 -32.62
C GLY A 34 -0.31 -5.26 -32.32
N LEU A 35 0.69 -4.84 -33.10
CA LEU A 35 1.28 -3.50 -33.10
C LEU A 35 0.26 -2.41 -33.49
N ALA A 36 0.53 -1.22 -32.95
CA ALA A 36 0.15 0.12 -33.43
C ALA A 36 -1.25 0.66 -33.10
N SER A 37 -1.28 1.59 -32.13
CA SER A 37 -2.08 2.82 -32.11
C SER A 37 -1.43 3.76 -31.07
N LEU A 38 -0.30 4.39 -31.43
CA LEU A 38 -0.18 5.81 -31.81
C LEU A 38 -0.48 6.81 -30.67
N LEU A 39 0.62 7.15 -29.98
CA LEU A 39 1.04 8.51 -29.58
C LEU A 39 0.02 9.42 -28.86
N ALA A 40 0.04 9.37 -27.52
CA ALA A 40 0.02 10.58 -26.71
C ALA A 40 1.36 10.68 -25.98
N TRP A 41 2.36 11.25 -26.66
CA TRP A 41 3.64 11.60 -26.06
C TRP A 41 3.48 12.95 -25.34
N TRP A 42 3.67 12.93 -24.03
CA TRP A 42 4.20 14.06 -23.27
C TRP A 42 5.46 13.54 -22.56
N PRO A 43 6.57 14.31 -22.54
CA PRO A 43 7.90 13.76 -22.76
C PRO A 43 8.41 12.94 -21.58
N LEU A 44 8.77 11.69 -21.88
CA LEU A 44 9.51 10.79 -21.00
C LEU A 44 11.04 11.07 -21.00
N ALA A 45 11.47 12.28 -21.39
CA ALA A 45 12.86 12.59 -21.71
C ALA A 45 13.46 13.81 -20.96
N GLU A 46 12.73 14.51 -20.10
CA GLU A 46 13.30 15.60 -19.28
C GLU A 46 12.92 15.48 -17.81
N THR A 47 13.28 14.37 -17.16
CA THR A 47 13.62 14.36 -15.72
C THR A 47 14.57 13.20 -15.39
N ILE A 48 15.61 13.00 -16.19
CA ILE A 48 16.70 12.08 -15.84
C ILE A 48 18.04 12.79 -16.08
N SER A 49 18.19 13.96 -15.46
CA SER A 49 19.48 14.56 -15.19
C SER A 49 19.44 15.07 -13.76
N GLY A 50 20.14 14.39 -12.86
CA GLY A 50 20.34 14.84 -11.47
C GLY A 50 19.52 14.14 -10.37
N LEU A 51 18.72 13.11 -10.67
CA LEU A 51 17.90 12.45 -9.64
C LEU A 51 18.68 11.35 -8.90
N CYS A 52 18.71 11.48 -7.58
CA CYS A 52 19.17 10.49 -6.61
C CYS A 52 18.37 9.16 -6.81
N PRO A 53 18.93 7.97 -6.47
CA PRO A 53 18.23 6.68 -6.61
C PRO A 53 16.83 6.61 -5.97
N SER A 54 16.51 7.53 -5.06
CA SER A 54 15.23 7.69 -4.37
C SER A 54 14.10 8.33 -5.19
N GLN A 55 14.33 8.72 -6.46
CA GLN A 55 13.37 9.52 -7.24
C GLN A 55 12.93 8.88 -8.58
N VAL A 56 13.17 7.58 -8.80
CA VAL A 56 12.67 6.89 -9.99
C VAL A 56 11.15 6.72 -9.90
N HIS A 57 10.40 7.59 -10.59
CA HIS A 57 8.95 7.47 -10.75
C HIS A 57 8.65 6.43 -11.85
N ILE A 58 8.44 5.17 -11.45
CA ILE A 58 7.89 4.16 -12.35
C ILE A 58 6.38 4.37 -12.36
N ASN A 59 5.81 4.79 -13.50
CA ASN A 59 4.35 4.89 -13.71
C ASN A 59 3.70 3.50 -13.82
N GLY A 60 3.88 2.67 -12.79
CA GLY A 60 3.24 1.38 -12.60
C GLY A 60 2.35 1.44 -11.36
N ARG A 61 1.07 1.09 -11.51
CA ARG A 61 0.14 1.01 -10.38
C ARG A 61 0.55 -0.13 -9.48
N LEU A 62 0.86 0.18 -8.23
CA LEU A 62 1.27 -0.78 -7.22
C LEU A 62 0.04 -1.26 -6.47
N THR A 63 -0.46 -2.44 -6.83
CA THR A 63 -1.40 -3.18 -6.00
C THR A 63 -0.59 -4.18 -5.20
N PHE A 64 -0.31 -3.87 -3.94
CA PHE A 64 0.20 -4.88 -3.01
C PHE A 64 -0.97 -5.54 -2.30
N THR A 65 -0.73 -6.77 -1.89
CA THR A 65 -1.72 -7.66 -1.33
C THR A 65 -1.11 -8.19 -0.05
N ILE A 66 -1.70 -7.87 1.10
CA ILE A 66 -1.39 -8.57 2.36
C ILE A 66 -2.05 -9.94 2.21
N THR A 67 -1.31 -10.94 1.73
CA THR A 67 -1.86 -12.26 1.42
C THR A 67 -1.83 -13.17 2.65
N PRO A 68 -2.92 -13.89 2.95
CA PRO A 68 -2.86 -15.13 3.71
C PRO A 68 -2.31 -16.26 2.80
N ARG A 69 -1.09 -16.71 3.05
CA ARG A 69 -0.49 -17.95 2.58
C ARG A 69 -0.82 -19.10 3.53
N ASP A 70 -1.41 -20.15 2.98
CA ASP A 70 -1.52 -21.45 3.63
C ASP A 70 -0.71 -22.47 2.83
N ARG A 71 0.45 -22.87 3.38
CA ARG A 71 0.74 -24.28 3.75
C ARG A 71 2.11 -24.51 4.37
N ASP A 72 2.99 -23.52 4.38
CA ASP A 72 4.21 -23.48 5.21
C ASP A 72 4.47 -22.00 5.52
N LYS A 73 4.41 -21.66 6.81
CA LYS A 73 4.24 -20.32 7.42
C LYS A 73 5.00 -19.19 6.73
N GLU A 74 4.29 -18.12 6.38
CA GLU A 74 4.75 -16.71 6.38
C GLU A 74 3.55 -15.79 6.03
N THR A 75 2.55 -15.75 6.93
CA THR A 75 1.46 -14.77 6.90
C THR A 75 1.54 -13.86 8.08
N CYS A 76 1.62 -12.56 7.84
CA CYS A 76 1.47 -11.58 8.89
C CYS A 76 -0.03 -11.39 9.17
N TYR A 77 -0.45 -11.73 10.39
CA TYR A 77 -1.81 -11.46 10.92
C TYR A 77 -2.97 -12.16 10.19
N PRO A 78 -2.99 -13.50 10.04
CA PRO A 78 -4.11 -14.19 9.39
C PRO A 78 -5.45 -13.89 10.12
N PRO A 79 -6.56 -13.60 9.40
CA PRO A 79 -7.83 -13.18 10.00
C PRO A 79 -8.33 -14.10 11.11
N GLU A 80 -8.18 -15.40 10.92
CA GLU A 80 -8.59 -16.46 11.85
C GLU A 80 -7.79 -16.50 13.16
N THR A 81 -6.62 -15.85 13.21
CA THR A 81 -5.77 -15.77 14.41
C THR A 81 -5.93 -14.47 15.18
N LEU A 82 -6.70 -13.52 14.65
CA LEU A 82 -6.85 -12.21 15.27
C LEU A 82 -7.86 -12.27 16.43
N PRO A 83 -7.48 -11.79 17.63
CA PRO A 83 -8.24 -12.05 18.85
C PRO A 83 -9.53 -11.24 19.00
N LYS A 84 -9.71 -10.19 18.20
CA LYS A 84 -10.91 -9.33 18.26
C LYS A 84 -11.86 -9.73 17.16
N ASP A 85 -13.13 -9.48 17.40
CA ASP A 85 -14.19 -9.87 16.48
C ASP A 85 -13.85 -9.45 15.05
N HIS A 86 -13.82 -10.46 14.18
CA HIS A 86 -13.81 -10.30 12.74
C HIS A 86 -12.60 -9.62 12.07
N ALA A 87 -11.40 -9.73 12.63
CA ALA A 87 -10.19 -9.25 11.97
C ALA A 87 -10.30 -7.76 11.54
N ALA A 88 -10.71 -6.92 12.49
CA ALA A 88 -10.94 -5.51 12.26
C ALA A 88 -9.62 -4.77 11.99
N VAL A 89 -9.58 -3.97 10.92
CA VAL A 89 -8.38 -3.22 10.50
C VAL A 89 -8.72 -1.75 10.33
N LEU A 90 -7.95 -0.85 10.93
CA LEU A 90 -8.07 0.58 10.66
C LEU A 90 -7.07 0.98 9.58
N VAL A 91 -7.52 1.54 8.47
CA VAL A 91 -6.66 2.02 7.39
C VAL A 91 -6.65 3.56 7.39
N CYS A 92 -5.51 4.14 7.74
CA CYS A 92 -5.30 5.58 7.83
C CYS A 92 -4.72 6.12 6.52
N CYS A 93 -5.54 6.79 5.71
CA CYS A 93 -5.16 7.28 4.40
C CYS A 93 -4.81 8.78 4.43
N GLY A 94 -3.67 9.16 3.85
CA GLY A 94 -3.30 10.55 3.65
C GLY A 94 -3.75 11.12 2.30
N PRO A 95 -3.48 12.40 2.01
CA PRO A 95 -4.02 13.10 0.84
C PRO A 95 -3.34 12.74 -0.49
N GLY A 96 -2.22 12.01 -0.44
CA GLY A 96 -1.36 11.72 -1.59
C GLY A 96 -1.48 10.30 -2.13
N TYR A 97 -0.49 9.89 -2.92
CA TYR A 97 -0.43 8.55 -3.51
C TYR A 97 -0.42 7.43 -2.46
N ASN A 98 0.27 7.63 -1.32
CA ASN A 98 0.28 6.64 -0.23
C ASN A 98 -1.14 6.40 0.33
N GLY A 99 -1.99 7.42 0.37
CA GLY A 99 -3.40 7.24 0.76
C GLY A 99 -4.19 6.47 -0.28
N GLY A 100 -3.89 6.64 -1.57
CA GLY A 100 -4.44 5.81 -2.64
C GLY A 100 -4.04 4.35 -2.50
N ASP A 101 -2.77 4.10 -2.15
CA ASP A 101 -2.26 2.76 -1.83
C ASP A 101 -3.00 2.16 -0.63
N GLY A 102 -3.29 2.95 0.39
CA GLY A 102 -4.16 2.58 1.51
C GLY A 102 -5.58 2.19 1.09
N LEU A 103 -6.23 2.96 0.21
CA LEU A 103 -7.57 2.64 -0.31
C LEU A 103 -7.58 1.31 -1.09
N VAL A 104 -6.56 1.09 -1.92
CA VAL A 104 -6.38 -0.19 -2.63
C VAL A 104 -6.16 -1.33 -1.63
N CYS A 105 -5.29 -1.12 -0.64
CA CYS A 105 -5.03 -2.08 0.43
C CYS A 105 -6.33 -2.47 1.17
N ALA A 106 -7.13 -1.50 1.59
CA ALA A 106 -8.43 -1.72 2.25
C ALA A 106 -9.36 -2.59 1.40
N ARG A 107 -9.48 -2.25 0.10
CA ARG A 107 -10.29 -3.01 -0.85
C ARG A 107 -9.89 -4.48 -0.92
N HIS A 108 -8.58 -4.76 -0.97
CA HIS A 108 -8.07 -6.13 -1.02
C HIS A 108 -8.17 -6.85 0.33
N LEU A 109 -7.95 -6.16 1.45
CA LEU A 109 -8.15 -6.71 2.79
C LEU A 109 -9.59 -7.22 2.99
N LYS A 110 -10.59 -6.45 2.53
CA LYS A 110 -11.99 -6.88 2.54
C LYS A 110 -12.21 -8.19 1.77
N LEU A 111 -11.57 -8.36 0.61
CA LEU A 111 -11.64 -9.59 -0.19
C LEU A 111 -10.95 -10.79 0.48
N PHE A 112 -10.04 -10.56 1.43
CA PHE A 112 -9.38 -11.63 2.21
C PHE A 112 -10.06 -11.92 3.54
N GLY A 113 -11.24 -11.37 3.78
CA GLY A 113 -12.03 -11.66 4.98
C GLY A 113 -11.71 -10.77 6.18
N TYR A 114 -10.85 -9.76 6.04
CA TYR A 114 -10.71 -8.72 7.06
C TYR A 114 -11.92 -7.76 7.03
N LYS A 115 -12.10 -7.02 8.13
CA LYS A 115 -13.10 -5.94 8.23
C LYS A 115 -12.42 -4.57 8.32
N PRO A 116 -12.01 -3.98 7.18
CA PRO A 116 -11.38 -2.67 7.17
C PRO A 116 -12.38 -1.53 7.43
N SER A 117 -12.00 -0.60 8.29
CA SER A 117 -12.55 0.75 8.41
C SER A 117 -11.52 1.74 7.87
N ILE A 118 -11.96 2.77 7.16
CA ILE A 118 -11.06 3.73 6.52
C ILE A 118 -11.18 5.08 7.22
N PHE A 119 -10.05 5.67 7.60
CA PHE A 119 -9.99 7.05 8.02
C PHE A 119 -9.25 7.87 6.96
N TYR A 120 -9.96 8.78 6.27
CA TYR A 120 -9.41 9.56 5.17
C TYR A 120 -9.79 11.05 5.31
N PRO A 121 -9.13 11.80 6.21
CA PRO A 121 -9.58 13.14 6.63
C PRO A 121 -9.43 14.21 5.54
N LYS A 122 -8.40 14.08 4.69
CA LYS A 122 -8.10 15.04 3.63
C LYS A 122 -8.25 14.42 2.25
N LEU A 123 -9.44 14.58 1.69
CA LEU A 123 -9.79 14.07 0.37
C LEU A 123 -9.01 14.78 -0.74
N SER A 124 -8.57 14.02 -1.73
CA SER A 124 -7.97 14.55 -2.94
C SER A 124 -9.01 14.76 -4.03
N ASN A 125 -8.92 15.89 -4.74
CA ASN A 125 -9.82 16.20 -5.86
C ASN A 125 -9.42 15.52 -7.17
N LYS A 126 -8.34 14.71 -7.19
CA LYS A 126 -7.95 14.01 -8.42
C LYS A 126 -8.92 12.86 -8.69
N PRO A 127 -9.39 12.66 -9.94
CA PRO A 127 -10.33 11.59 -10.30
C PRO A 127 -9.90 10.19 -9.85
N LEU A 128 -8.59 9.91 -9.85
CA LEU A 128 -8.03 8.66 -9.36
C LEU A 128 -8.48 8.33 -7.94
N PHE A 129 -8.32 9.27 -7.00
CA PHE A 129 -8.62 9.02 -5.59
C PHE A 129 -10.13 9.01 -5.32
N GLN A 130 -10.91 9.78 -6.07
CA GLN A 130 -12.37 9.72 -6.04
C GLN A 130 -12.89 8.34 -6.47
N SER A 131 -12.32 7.78 -7.55
CA SER A 131 -12.67 6.43 -8.01
C SER A 131 -12.28 5.35 -6.99
N LEU A 132 -11.09 5.44 -6.40
CA LEU A 132 -10.66 4.50 -5.36
C LEU A 132 -11.55 4.55 -4.12
N ARG A 133 -11.95 5.76 -3.71
CA ARG A 133 -12.90 5.94 -2.62
C ARG A 133 -14.27 5.35 -2.96
N ALA A 134 -14.81 5.63 -4.14
CA ALA A 134 -16.10 5.12 -4.58
C ALA A 134 -16.12 3.57 -4.61
N GLN A 135 -15.04 2.94 -5.07
CA GLN A 135 -14.89 1.47 -5.00
C GLN A 135 -14.94 0.95 -3.57
N CYS A 136 -14.37 1.70 -2.61
CA CYS A 136 -14.40 1.32 -1.21
C CYS A 136 -15.81 1.44 -0.61
N GLU A 137 -16.52 2.52 -0.93
CA GLU A 137 -17.91 2.75 -0.53
C GLU A 137 -18.84 1.67 -1.12
N GLN A 138 -18.64 1.29 -2.38
CA GLN A 138 -19.39 0.21 -3.06
C GLN A 138 -19.16 -1.18 -2.45
N MET A 139 -18.13 -1.35 -1.61
CA MET A 139 -17.84 -2.58 -0.87
C MET A 139 -18.27 -2.51 0.60
N ASP A 140 -19.14 -1.54 0.94
CA ASP A 140 -19.71 -1.31 2.26
C ASP A 140 -18.62 -1.18 3.35
N MET A 141 -17.50 -0.55 3.01
CA MET A 141 -16.45 -0.25 3.99
C MET A 141 -16.76 1.09 4.68
N PRO A 142 -16.79 1.13 6.03
CA PRO A 142 -17.10 2.36 6.75
C PRO A 142 -15.95 3.37 6.62
N PHE A 143 -16.30 4.62 6.31
CA PHE A 143 -15.39 5.76 6.41
C PHE A 143 -15.63 6.50 7.73
N LEU A 144 -14.61 6.58 8.57
CA LEU A 144 -14.67 7.29 9.84
C LEU A 144 -14.60 8.81 9.60
N SER A 145 -15.58 9.54 10.13
CA SER A 145 -15.61 11.00 10.04
C SER A 145 -14.59 11.68 10.94
N PHE A 146 -14.14 10.99 12.00
CA PHE A 146 -13.16 11.49 12.95
C PHE A 146 -12.20 10.37 13.34
N PHE A 147 -10.95 10.76 13.63
CA PHE A 147 -10.00 9.85 14.24
C PHE A 147 -10.40 9.63 15.71
N PRO A 148 -10.41 8.39 16.23
CA PRO A 148 -10.74 8.15 17.63
C PRO A 148 -9.94 9.09 18.56
N SER A 149 -10.64 9.72 19.50
CA SER A 149 -10.03 10.73 20.37
C SER A 149 -8.98 10.10 21.28
N GLU A 150 -9.31 8.93 21.81
CA GLU A 150 -8.49 8.17 22.76
C GLU A 150 -7.83 6.95 22.11
N ALA A 151 -6.57 6.71 22.47
CA ALA A 151 -5.76 5.60 22.00
C ALA A 151 -6.41 4.23 22.30
N HIS A 152 -6.96 4.06 23.51
CA HIS A 152 -7.58 2.79 23.92
C HIS A 152 -8.78 2.39 23.06
N LEU A 153 -9.53 3.35 22.51
CA LEU A 153 -10.66 3.04 21.61
C LEU A 153 -10.19 2.35 20.32
N ILE A 154 -8.99 2.70 19.83
CA ILE A 154 -8.37 2.01 18.71
C ILE A 154 -7.91 0.62 19.15
N ALA A 155 -7.28 0.56 20.33
CA ALA A 155 -6.81 -0.67 20.94
C ALA A 155 -7.93 -1.68 21.24
N ASP A 156 -9.14 -1.24 21.53
CA ASP A 156 -10.26 -2.13 21.79
C ASP A 156 -10.95 -2.57 20.49
N SER A 157 -10.96 -1.70 19.48
CA SER A 157 -11.77 -1.91 18.26
C SER A 157 -11.02 -2.58 17.11
N TYR A 158 -9.69 -2.47 17.04
CA TYR A 158 -8.92 -2.88 15.86
C TYR A 158 -7.78 -3.85 16.21
N ASN A 159 -7.55 -4.82 15.34
CA ASN A 159 -6.45 -5.78 15.45
C ASN A 159 -5.16 -5.30 14.80
N LEU A 160 -5.27 -4.40 13.83
CA LEU A 160 -4.18 -3.89 13.02
C LEU A 160 -4.50 -2.47 12.60
N VAL A 161 -3.49 -1.60 12.59
CA VAL A 161 -3.57 -0.29 11.96
C VAL A 161 -2.65 -0.25 10.75
N VAL A 162 -3.17 0.15 9.60
CA VAL A 162 -2.41 0.39 8.38
C VAL A 162 -2.13 1.89 8.28
N ASP A 163 -0.86 2.25 8.36
CA ASP A 163 -0.35 3.59 8.12
C ASP A 163 -0.09 3.78 6.62
N ALA A 164 -1.02 4.50 5.99
CA ALA A 164 -0.98 4.91 4.58
C ALA A 164 -1.03 6.45 4.45
N ILE A 165 -0.49 7.18 5.44
CA ILE A 165 -0.64 8.64 5.51
C ILE A 165 0.36 9.33 4.57
N PHE A 166 1.66 9.15 4.81
CA PHE A 166 2.73 9.80 4.05
C PHE A 166 3.71 8.77 3.48
N GLY A 167 3.93 8.83 2.17
CA GLY A 167 4.97 8.04 1.49
C GLY A 167 6.22 8.87 1.20
N HIS A 168 7.21 8.30 0.50
CA HIS A 168 8.51 8.95 0.22
C HIS A 168 8.45 10.33 -0.46
N ASN A 169 7.35 10.63 -1.15
CA ASN A 169 7.13 11.90 -1.85
C ASN A 169 6.68 13.04 -0.92
N TYR A 170 6.29 12.76 0.32
CA TYR A 170 5.93 13.80 1.27
C TYR A 170 7.18 14.55 1.74
N LYS A 171 7.11 15.88 1.76
CA LYS A 171 8.22 16.76 2.17
C LYS A 171 7.71 17.79 3.16
N GLY A 172 8.49 18.03 4.20
CA GLY A 172 8.16 18.99 5.25
C GLY A 172 7.41 18.39 6.45
N PRO A 173 7.09 19.20 7.46
CA PRO A 173 6.42 18.73 8.67
C PRO A 173 4.98 18.30 8.39
N ALA A 174 4.45 17.40 9.21
CA ALA A 174 3.03 17.07 9.20
C ALA A 174 2.19 18.32 9.54
N THR A 175 1.05 18.49 8.88
CA THR A 175 0.09 19.53 9.30
C THR A 175 -0.42 19.22 10.71
N PRO A 176 -0.93 20.20 11.48
CA PRO A 176 -1.39 19.96 12.85
C PRO A 176 -2.39 18.80 12.99
N GLU A 177 -3.28 18.65 12.02
CA GLU A 177 -4.22 17.54 11.91
C GLU A 177 -3.51 16.18 11.84
N PHE A 178 -2.58 16.00 10.89
CA PHE A 178 -1.83 14.75 10.75
C PHE A 178 -0.82 14.54 11.87
N ALA A 179 -0.22 15.60 12.43
CA ALA A 179 0.66 15.50 13.59
C ALA A 179 -0.06 14.90 14.79
N SER A 180 -1.30 15.35 15.08
CA SER A 180 -2.12 14.76 16.15
C SER A 180 -2.44 13.28 15.91
N ILE A 181 -2.70 12.89 14.66
CA ILE A 181 -2.94 11.50 14.28
C ILE A 181 -1.68 10.65 14.50
N LEU A 182 -0.51 11.12 14.03
CA LEU A 182 0.76 10.41 14.17
C LEU A 182 1.15 10.22 15.63
N GLU A 183 0.95 11.21 16.50
CA GLU A 183 1.20 11.08 17.93
C GLU A 183 0.30 10.01 18.57
N LYS A 184 -0.98 9.93 18.17
CA LYS A 184 -1.86 8.86 18.64
C LYS A 184 -1.44 7.49 18.13
N LEU A 185 -1.02 7.39 16.86
CA LEU A 185 -0.49 6.14 16.29
C LEU A 185 0.79 5.67 17.01
N LYS A 186 1.65 6.62 17.41
CA LYS A 186 2.81 6.35 18.26
C LYS A 186 2.41 5.85 19.64
N LEU A 187 1.30 6.29 20.22
CA LEU A 187 0.88 5.82 21.55
C LEU A 187 0.29 4.40 21.53
N ILE A 188 -0.39 4.00 20.45
CA ILE A 188 -1.07 2.70 20.39
C ILE A 188 -0.17 1.54 19.94
N HIS A 189 1.04 1.81 19.41
CA HIS A 189 1.85 0.78 18.75
C HIS A 189 2.24 -0.39 19.67
N THR A 190 2.18 -0.18 21.00
CA THR A 190 2.41 -1.22 22.01
C THR A 190 1.22 -2.16 22.19
N ASP A 191 0.01 -1.71 21.88
CA ASP A 191 -1.25 -2.44 22.09
C ASP A 191 -1.81 -3.02 20.78
N VAL A 192 -1.57 -2.32 19.66
CA VAL A 192 -2.01 -2.71 18.32
C VAL A 192 -0.85 -2.61 17.34
N PRO A 193 -0.54 -3.68 16.59
CA PRO A 193 0.49 -3.61 15.57
C PRO A 193 0.16 -2.55 14.52
N VAL A 194 1.18 -1.80 14.12
CA VAL A 194 1.10 -0.84 13.02
C VAL A 194 1.86 -1.38 11.81
N CYS A 195 1.22 -1.31 10.64
CA CYS A 195 1.77 -1.68 9.35
C CYS A 195 1.93 -0.42 8.48
N SER A 196 3.16 0.02 8.23
CA SER A 196 3.42 1.18 7.38
C SER A 196 3.65 0.79 5.93
N ILE A 197 3.01 1.52 5.01
CA ILE A 197 3.18 1.38 3.56
C ILE A 197 4.24 2.37 3.10
N ASP A 198 5.20 1.85 2.33
CA ASP A 198 6.33 2.53 1.71
C ASP A 198 7.41 3.01 2.69
N ILE A 199 7.05 3.91 3.61
CA ILE A 199 7.84 4.43 4.72
C ILE A 199 6.93 4.67 5.93
N PRO A 200 7.42 4.60 7.18
CA PRO A 200 6.62 5.03 8.33
C PRO A 200 6.31 6.52 8.25
N SER A 201 5.04 6.90 8.38
CA SER A 201 4.62 8.28 8.20
C SER A 201 5.28 9.20 9.24
N GLY A 202 5.80 10.33 8.76
CA GLY A 202 6.53 11.30 9.58
C GLY A 202 8.04 11.05 9.64
N TRP A 203 8.54 9.93 9.12
CA TRP A 203 9.98 9.71 8.98
C TRP A 203 10.56 10.50 7.81
N ASP A 204 11.80 10.96 7.95
CA ASP A 204 12.57 11.40 6.79
C ASP A 204 12.92 10.19 5.91
N VAL A 205 12.90 10.38 4.59
CA VAL A 205 13.10 9.30 3.61
C VAL A 205 14.52 8.73 3.63
N ASP A 206 15.50 9.56 4.01
CA ASP A 206 16.90 9.21 4.05
C ASP A 206 17.34 8.89 5.48
N SER A 207 17.05 9.77 6.44
CA SER A 207 17.56 9.68 7.82
C SER A 207 16.60 9.03 8.81
N GLY A 208 15.38 8.66 8.43
CA GLY A 208 14.40 8.09 9.35
C GLY A 208 13.97 9.04 10.47
N CYS A 209 13.48 8.48 11.58
CA CYS A 209 13.15 9.22 12.80
C CYS A 209 13.16 8.27 14.01
N GLU A 210 14.06 8.49 14.98
CA GLU A 210 14.17 7.64 16.18
C GLU A 210 12.92 7.73 17.06
N ASP A 211 12.45 8.94 17.34
CA ASP A 211 11.23 9.21 18.12
C ASP A 211 9.96 9.17 17.26
N GLY A 212 10.04 8.59 16.07
CA GLY A 212 8.96 8.50 15.11
C GLY A 212 7.99 7.35 15.41
N LEU A 213 7.08 7.12 14.48
CA LEU A 213 6.23 5.93 14.49
C LEU A 213 7.11 4.65 14.44
N GLN A 214 6.81 3.66 15.27
CA GLN A 214 7.52 2.39 15.33
C GLN A 214 6.60 1.25 14.85
N PRO A 215 6.48 1.03 13.53
CA PRO A 215 5.61 -0.01 13.01
C PRO A 215 6.17 -1.41 13.29
N GLU A 216 5.29 -2.37 13.54
CA GLU A 216 5.66 -3.78 13.64
C GLU A 216 5.91 -4.39 12.24
N LEU A 217 5.25 -3.86 11.22
CA LEU A 217 5.40 -4.28 9.83
C LEU A 217 5.69 -3.09 8.91
N LEU A 218 6.69 -3.23 8.02
CA LEU A 218 6.98 -2.27 6.96
C LEU A 218 6.86 -2.92 5.59
N ILE A 219 6.09 -2.32 4.68
CA ILE A 219 5.99 -2.73 3.27
C ILE A 219 6.74 -1.71 2.42
N SER A 220 7.99 -1.97 2.06
CA SER A 220 8.70 -1.17 1.08
C SER A 220 8.16 -1.42 -0.32
N LEU A 221 7.82 -0.37 -1.07
CA LEU A 221 7.37 -0.48 -2.45
C LEU A 221 8.51 -0.20 -3.43
N LEU A 222 8.61 -1.01 -4.50
CA LEU A 222 9.62 -0.99 -5.58
C LEU A 222 11.05 -1.30 -5.10
N ALA A 223 11.54 -0.55 -4.12
CA ALA A 223 12.79 -0.75 -3.43
C ALA A 223 12.68 -0.18 -2.00
N PRO A 224 13.42 -0.74 -1.02
CA PRO A 224 13.53 -0.13 0.29
C PRO A 224 14.14 1.27 0.21
N LYS A 225 13.56 2.23 0.93
CA LYS A 225 14.16 3.56 1.09
C LYS A 225 15.26 3.48 2.17
N LYS A 226 16.20 4.43 2.19
CA LYS A 226 17.32 4.39 3.13
C LYS A 226 16.86 4.41 4.59
N CYS A 227 15.78 5.12 4.90
CA CYS A 227 15.21 5.12 6.25
C CYS A 227 14.80 3.73 6.75
N ALA A 228 14.52 2.77 5.86
CA ALA A 228 14.20 1.40 6.24
C ALA A 228 15.37 0.69 6.96
N THR A 229 16.61 1.20 6.86
CA THR A 229 17.74 0.70 7.67
C THR A 229 17.57 0.94 9.18
N MET A 230 16.73 1.91 9.55
CA MET A 230 16.35 2.18 10.94
C MET A 230 15.12 1.39 11.40
N PHE A 231 14.47 0.65 10.51
CA PHE A 231 13.34 -0.20 10.88
C PHE A 231 13.80 -1.25 11.91
N ARG A 232 12.99 -1.44 12.95
CA ARG A 232 13.22 -2.42 14.04
C ARG A 232 12.01 -3.31 14.30
N GLY A 233 10.96 -3.21 13.47
CA GLY A 233 9.78 -4.05 13.58
C GLY A 233 10.08 -5.50 13.18
N LYS A 234 9.09 -6.37 13.40
CA LYS A 234 9.22 -7.82 13.20
C LYS A 234 9.26 -8.22 11.73
N TYR A 235 8.54 -7.49 10.88
CA TYR A 235 8.28 -7.91 9.51
C TYR A 235 8.63 -6.81 8.52
N HIS A 236 9.56 -7.07 7.59
CA HIS A 236 9.88 -6.15 6.50
C HIS A 236 9.62 -6.84 5.17
N PHE A 237 8.66 -6.36 4.40
CA PHE A 237 8.35 -6.89 3.08
C PHE A 237 8.74 -5.91 1.99
N LEU A 238 9.21 -6.46 0.88
CA LEU A 238 9.35 -5.75 -0.39
C LEU A 238 8.17 -6.12 -1.29
N GLY A 239 7.33 -5.14 -1.59
CA GLY A 239 6.25 -5.25 -2.58
C GLY A 239 6.56 -4.51 -3.88
N GLY A 240 5.71 -4.71 -4.88
CA GLY A 240 5.85 -4.00 -6.16
C GLY A 240 6.72 -4.75 -7.17
N ARG A 241 6.41 -6.03 -7.38
CA ARG A 241 7.02 -6.90 -8.41
C ARG A 241 6.64 -6.45 -9.84
N CYS A 242 7.07 -5.26 -10.22
CA CYS A 242 6.84 -4.66 -11.53
C CYS A 242 8.08 -3.93 -12.09
N VAL A 243 9.21 -3.96 -11.37
CA VAL A 243 10.48 -3.37 -11.82
C VAL A 243 11.05 -4.22 -12.97
N PRO A 244 11.21 -3.67 -14.19
CA PRO A 244 11.85 -4.39 -15.29
C PRO A 244 13.33 -4.62 -14.97
N ARG A 245 13.88 -5.76 -15.43
CA ARG A 245 15.31 -6.11 -15.25
C ARG A 245 16.26 -5.01 -15.75
N SER A 246 15.88 -4.28 -16.80
CA SER A 246 16.68 -3.17 -17.33
C SER A 246 16.80 -2.00 -16.34
N LEU A 247 15.74 -1.67 -15.60
CA LEU A 247 15.79 -0.64 -14.55
C LEU A 247 16.54 -1.15 -13.33
N GLU A 248 16.30 -2.41 -12.95
CA GLU A 248 17.02 -3.05 -11.85
C GLU A 248 18.55 -3.00 -12.05
N GLN A 249 19.01 -3.38 -13.25
CA GLN A 249 20.43 -3.32 -13.61
C GLN A 249 20.96 -1.88 -13.69
N LYS A 250 20.19 -0.97 -14.28
CA LYS A 250 20.59 0.43 -14.45
C LYS A 250 20.80 1.14 -13.11
N TYR A 251 19.93 0.90 -12.14
CA TYR A 251 19.96 1.56 -10.83
C TYR A 251 20.57 0.70 -9.72
N ASN A 252 21.03 -0.51 -10.06
CA ASN A 252 21.64 -1.46 -9.15
C ASN A 252 20.82 -1.69 -7.87
N PHE A 253 19.51 -1.93 -8.04
CA PHE A 253 18.60 -2.11 -6.91
C PHE A 253 18.84 -3.40 -6.12
N CYS A 254 19.52 -4.40 -6.71
CA CYS A 254 19.81 -5.70 -6.10
C CYS A 254 18.55 -6.33 -5.46
N LEU A 255 17.45 -6.44 -6.22
CA LEU A 255 16.19 -6.90 -5.66
C LEU A 255 16.25 -8.42 -5.39
N PRO A 256 15.73 -8.90 -4.24
CA PRO A 256 15.64 -10.33 -3.99
C PRO A 256 14.66 -11.00 -4.96
N PRO A 257 14.85 -12.29 -5.29
CA PRO A 257 13.92 -13.02 -6.12
C PRO A 257 12.58 -13.20 -5.38
N TYR A 258 11.49 -12.85 -6.05
CA TYR A 258 10.14 -13.13 -5.57
C TYR A 258 9.79 -14.61 -5.75
N PRO A 259 9.31 -15.33 -4.71
CA PRO A 259 8.93 -16.73 -4.82
C PRO A 259 7.75 -16.92 -5.79
N GLY A 260 7.87 -17.87 -6.72
CA GLY A 260 6.78 -18.25 -7.62
C GLY A 260 6.07 -17.06 -8.29
N THR A 261 4.77 -16.90 -8.00
CA THR A 261 3.91 -15.80 -8.48
C THR A 261 3.64 -14.74 -7.41
N ASP A 262 4.34 -14.78 -6.27
CA ASP A 262 4.10 -13.87 -5.16
C ASP A 262 4.48 -12.43 -5.55
N THR A 263 3.70 -11.47 -5.06
CA THR A 263 3.89 -10.03 -5.33
C THR A 263 4.64 -9.30 -4.23
N ILE A 264 4.99 -10.02 -3.17
CA ILE A 264 5.78 -9.59 -2.02
C ILE A 264 6.89 -10.61 -1.75
N VAL A 265 7.95 -10.18 -1.09
CA VAL A 265 9.01 -11.04 -0.57
C VAL A 265 9.47 -10.48 0.77
N GLU A 266 9.66 -11.33 1.76
CA GLU A 266 10.18 -10.92 3.06
C GLU A 266 11.68 -10.59 2.95
N LEU A 267 12.05 -9.43 3.46
CA LEU A 267 13.42 -9.00 3.62
C LEU A 267 13.89 -9.46 4.99
N LYS A 268 14.73 -10.50 5.00
CA LYS A 268 15.35 -10.97 6.24
C LYS A 268 16.22 -9.85 6.79
N MET A 269 15.86 -9.33 7.96
CA MET A 269 16.72 -8.47 8.75
C MET A 269 18.00 -9.25 9.03
N VAL A 270 19.14 -8.74 8.59
CA VAL A 270 20.44 -9.29 9.03
C VAL A 270 20.56 -8.88 10.50
N PRO A 271 20.54 -9.81 11.46
CA PRO A 271 20.78 -9.44 12.85
C PRO A 271 22.13 -8.73 12.94
N PRO A 272 22.27 -7.71 13.80
CA PRO A 272 23.56 -7.07 14.01
C PRO A 272 24.58 -8.18 14.37
N PRO A 273 25.80 -8.14 13.80
CA PRO A 273 26.80 -9.16 14.13
C PRO A 273 27.11 -9.10 15.63
N GLY A 274 26.66 -10.12 16.39
CA GLY A 274 27.06 -10.31 17.79
C GLY A 274 25.97 -10.45 18.86
N GLU A 275 24.76 -10.93 18.55
CA GLU A 275 23.83 -11.50 19.55
C GLU A 275 23.80 -13.04 19.49
#